data_AF-A0A536RZJ4-F1
#
_entry.id   AF-A0A536RZJ4-F1
#
_cell.length_a   1.000
_cell.length_b   1.000
_cell.length_c   1.000
_cell.angle_alpha   90.00
_cell.angle_beta   90.00
_cell.angle_gamma   90.00
#
_symmetry.space_group_name_H-M   'P 1'
#
loop_
_entity.id
_entity.type
_entity.pdbx_description
1 polymer ?
#
loop_
_entity_poly.entity_id
_entity_poly.type
_entity_poly.pdbx_seq_one_letter_code
_entity_poly.pdbx_strand_id
1 'polypeptide(L)'
;MKGARGWVVASLLAIVIATAAYLLQPRQESPEHSTNSDAANGASAALLFSEAMGHPTDQITGTFDAPAMGSLMFVFTPTSPYTSDEADRIRRWVLGGGGTLVYASEQGDPELDRALNVTRFGGYSEGLAYIATPVLDGVSRVAGADAVIPLDPSPAQVALFRTTGGYVTGYLQRIGLGTVIVLADPLVICNGYLEHADNGRLLADLLAAAGPSAHVAFDEYHHGLTFSDFAPQAWLSTPWGAALLWLLIAVFFGLVLRGRRFGPLLERPAEVARSDAEWSVAVGQLLRRSSARGVTLGLLAAATERAVAARTGLPLHPRERFWNALWVRAPEVAAELAQVESSIHASSSTERGLLNAARRLHAIAHPAPKRLPGSVR
;
A
#
# COMPACT_ATOMS: atom_id res chain seq x y z
N MET A 1 4.12 -33.10 -8.51
CA MET A 1 4.03 -32.70 -7.09
C MET A 1 5.20 -31.80 -6.65
N LYS A 2 5.38 -30.61 -7.27
CA LYS A 2 6.51 -29.69 -6.99
C LYS A 2 6.08 -28.25 -6.63
N GLY A 3 4.85 -28.05 -6.13
CA GLY A 3 4.32 -26.72 -5.79
C GLY A 3 4.21 -26.41 -4.28
N ALA A 4 4.29 -27.43 -3.42
CA ALA A 4 3.99 -27.28 -1.98
C ALA A 4 5.18 -26.74 -1.14
N ARG A 5 6.41 -26.77 -1.65
CA ARG A 5 7.62 -26.41 -0.87
C ARG A 5 7.86 -24.90 -0.74
N GLY A 6 7.39 -24.09 -1.68
CA GLY A 6 7.60 -22.64 -1.65
C GLY A 6 6.83 -21.94 -0.53
N TRP A 7 5.60 -22.38 -0.27
CA TRP A 7 4.74 -21.81 0.76
C TRP A 7 5.25 -22.08 2.17
N VAL A 8 5.80 -23.27 2.42
CA VAL A 8 6.38 -23.62 3.73
C VAL A 8 7.58 -22.73 4.05
N VAL A 9 8.47 -22.48 3.08
CA VAL A 9 9.62 -21.59 3.27
C VAL A 9 9.19 -20.14 3.50
N ALA A 10 8.19 -19.66 2.77
CA ALA A 10 7.63 -18.32 2.96
C ALA A 10 6.97 -18.15 4.34
N SER A 11 6.22 -19.14 4.81
CA SER A 11 5.60 -19.12 6.14
C SER A 11 6.65 -19.15 7.26
N LEU A 12 7.69 -19.98 7.11
CA LEU A 12 8.76 -20.07 8.10
C LEU A 12 9.57 -18.77 8.16
N LEU A 13 9.84 -18.15 7.01
CA LEU A 13 10.48 -16.84 6.94
C LEU A 13 9.61 -15.74 7.56
N ALA A 14 8.30 -15.74 7.30
CA ALA A 14 7.37 -14.79 7.91
C ALA A 14 7.31 -14.93 9.44
N ILE A 15 7.31 -16.17 9.95
CA ILE A 15 7.34 -16.44 11.40
C ILE A 15 8.65 -15.95 12.00
N VAL A 16 9.79 -16.22 11.36
CA VAL A 16 11.10 -15.74 11.84
C VAL A 16 11.17 -14.21 11.83
N ILE A 17 10.66 -13.55 10.78
CA ILE A 17 10.61 -12.08 10.70
C ILE A 17 9.67 -11.53 11.76
N ALA A 18 8.49 -12.11 11.97
CA ALA A 18 7.55 -11.69 13.01
C ALA A 18 8.12 -11.89 14.42
N THR A 19 8.85 -12.99 14.63
CA THR A 19 9.48 -13.31 15.92
C THR A 19 10.68 -12.40 16.19
N ALA A 20 11.50 -12.14 15.17
CA ALA A 20 12.58 -11.18 15.25
C ALA A 20 12.02 -9.76 15.46
N ALA A 21 10.96 -9.37 14.74
CA ALA A 21 10.30 -8.08 14.93
C ALA A 21 9.73 -7.93 16.35
N TYR A 22 9.13 -8.99 16.91
CA TYR A 22 8.61 -9.00 18.28
C TYR A 22 9.74 -8.94 19.33
N LEU A 23 10.82 -9.72 19.16
CA LEU A 23 11.94 -9.76 20.09
C LEU A 23 12.87 -8.54 20.00
N LEU A 24 12.92 -7.88 18.83
CA LEU A 24 13.67 -6.65 18.58
C LEU A 24 12.77 -5.42 18.61
N GLN A 25 11.52 -5.51 19.12
CA GLN A 25 10.75 -4.31 19.40
C GLN A 25 11.64 -3.42 20.27
N PRO A 26 12.02 -2.21 19.81
CA PRO A 26 12.63 -1.23 20.68
C PRO A 26 11.69 -1.11 21.87
N ARG A 27 12.21 -1.15 23.10
CA ARG A 27 11.42 -0.67 24.23
C ARG A 27 10.91 0.68 23.77
N GLN A 28 9.60 0.82 23.62
CA GLN A 28 9.05 2.13 23.35
C GLN A 28 9.38 2.91 24.60
N GLU A 29 10.33 3.82 24.46
CA GLU A 29 10.80 4.72 25.49
C GLU A 29 10.28 6.10 25.13
N SER A 30 9.90 6.85 26.14
CA SER A 30 9.53 8.26 26.05
C SER A 30 10.40 9.02 27.04
N PRO A 31 11.67 9.32 26.68
CA PRO A 31 12.57 10.07 27.56
C PRO A 31 12.05 11.47 27.90
N GLU A 32 11.15 12.01 27.08
CA GLU A 32 10.41 13.26 27.32
C GLU A 32 9.13 13.08 28.15
N HIS A 33 8.71 11.85 28.42
CA HIS A 33 7.47 11.52 29.13
C HIS A 33 6.20 12.08 28.49
N SER A 34 6.10 11.99 27.17
CA SER A 34 4.94 12.45 26.42
C SER A 34 3.68 11.67 26.80
N THR A 35 2.56 12.39 26.85
CA THR A 35 1.22 11.81 27.00
C THR A 35 0.75 11.05 25.76
N ASN A 36 1.47 11.13 24.64
CA ASN A 36 1.22 10.35 23.42
C ASN A 36 1.96 9.01 23.38
N SER A 37 2.65 8.65 24.46
CA SER A 37 3.41 7.40 24.56
C SER A 37 2.87 6.46 25.62
N ASP A 38 2.64 5.21 25.22
CA ASP A 38 2.27 4.09 26.10
C ASP A 38 3.49 3.39 26.71
N ALA A 39 4.70 3.93 26.48
CA ALA A 39 5.93 3.50 27.13
C ALA A 39 5.80 3.50 28.66
N ALA A 40 6.61 2.69 29.36
CA ALA A 40 6.63 2.70 30.83
C ALA A 40 7.04 4.07 31.41
N ASN A 41 7.91 4.81 30.72
CA ASN A 41 8.28 6.18 31.03
C ASN A 41 7.44 7.22 30.27
N GLY A 42 6.35 6.85 29.59
CA GLY A 42 5.38 7.80 29.03
C GLY A 42 4.36 8.26 30.07
N ALA A 43 3.50 9.21 29.69
CA ALA A 43 2.48 9.81 30.57
C ALA A 43 1.03 9.63 30.08
N SER A 44 0.77 8.75 29.10
CA SER A 44 -0.58 8.51 28.57
C SER A 44 -1.58 8.06 29.65
N ALA A 45 -1.14 7.28 30.63
CA ALA A 45 -1.95 6.88 31.77
C ALA A 45 -2.29 8.05 32.70
N ALA A 46 -1.41 9.05 32.85
CA ALA A 46 -1.71 10.24 33.65
C ALA A 46 -2.81 11.09 32.99
N LEU A 47 -2.78 11.21 31.67
CA LEU A 47 -3.83 11.85 30.87
C LEU A 47 -5.17 11.11 31.04
N LEU A 48 -5.18 9.80 30.79
CA LEU A 48 -6.39 8.97 30.90
C LEU A 48 -6.94 8.94 32.34
N PHE A 49 -6.07 8.93 33.34
CA PHE A 49 -6.47 8.98 34.74
C PHE A 49 -7.12 10.32 35.09
N SER A 50 -6.60 11.43 34.56
CA SER A 50 -7.20 12.77 34.73
C SER A 50 -8.62 12.82 34.19
N GLU A 51 -8.83 12.30 32.98
CA GLU A 51 -10.16 12.18 32.37
C GLU A 51 -11.10 11.27 33.18
N ALA A 52 -10.61 10.11 33.61
CA ALA A 52 -11.38 9.15 34.40
C ALA A 52 -11.81 9.71 35.77
N MET A 53 -11.00 10.61 36.35
CA MET A 53 -11.29 11.33 37.59
C MET A 53 -12.27 12.51 37.38
N GLY A 54 -12.75 12.74 36.15
CA GLY A 54 -13.75 13.76 35.84
C GLY A 54 -13.17 15.16 35.63
N HIS A 55 -11.88 15.25 35.34
CA HIS A 55 -11.24 16.50 34.91
C HIS A 55 -11.32 16.61 33.39
N PRO A 56 -11.82 17.73 32.83
CA PRO A 56 -11.67 18.02 31.42
C PRO A 56 -10.18 18.14 31.09
N THR A 57 -9.69 17.34 30.15
CA THR A 57 -8.26 17.24 29.85
C THR A 57 -7.98 17.63 28.40
N ASP A 58 -6.94 18.43 28.18
CA ASP A 58 -6.46 18.79 26.84
C ASP A 58 -4.93 18.71 26.75
N GLN A 59 -4.41 18.50 25.55
CA GLN A 59 -2.98 18.64 25.24
C GLN A 59 -2.73 19.98 24.55
N ILE A 60 -1.80 20.77 25.07
CA ILE A 60 -1.35 22.00 24.43
C ILE A 60 -0.43 21.61 23.28
N THR A 61 -0.88 21.85 22.04
CA THR A 61 -0.15 21.52 20.81
C THR A 61 -0.25 22.67 19.80
N GLY A 62 0.72 22.76 18.89
CA GLY A 62 0.72 23.74 17.79
C GLY A 62 1.07 25.18 18.19
N THR A 63 0.32 25.78 19.11
CA THR A 63 0.59 27.12 19.67
C THR A 63 0.61 27.06 21.19
N PHE A 64 1.58 27.73 21.80
CA PHE A 64 1.71 27.75 23.25
C PHE A 64 0.98 28.95 23.88
N ASP A 65 -0.04 28.64 24.66
CA ASP A 65 -0.75 29.60 25.51
C ASP A 65 -0.95 29.03 26.91
N ALA A 66 -1.02 29.93 27.91
CA ALA A 66 -1.35 29.50 29.26
C ALA A 66 -2.80 29.00 29.31
N PRO A 67 -3.08 27.92 30.05
CA PRO A 67 -4.43 27.37 30.12
C PRO A 67 -5.39 28.28 30.91
N ALA A 68 -6.65 27.87 31.01
CA ALA A 68 -7.70 28.69 31.63
C ALA A 68 -7.37 29.04 33.10
N MET A 69 -7.99 30.10 33.64
CA MET A 69 -7.82 30.44 35.06
C MET A 69 -8.28 29.28 35.96
N GLY A 70 -7.54 29.01 37.04
CA GLY A 70 -7.83 27.91 37.97
C GLY A 70 -7.62 26.50 37.40
N SER A 71 -6.99 26.35 36.23
CA SER A 71 -6.64 25.04 35.67
C SER A 71 -5.36 24.48 36.28
N LEU A 72 -5.12 23.20 36.01
CA LEU A 72 -3.87 22.50 36.29
C LEU A 72 -3.10 22.31 34.99
N MET A 73 -1.78 22.49 35.04
CA MET A 73 -0.91 22.22 33.89
C MET A 73 0.21 21.26 34.30
N PHE A 74 0.41 20.20 33.52
CA PHE A 74 1.59 19.34 33.61
C PHE A 74 2.62 19.77 32.56
N VAL A 75 3.85 19.97 33.01
CA VAL A 75 5.04 20.12 32.17
C VAL A 75 5.95 18.95 32.49
N PHE A 76 6.03 18.01 31.55
CA PHE A 76 7.03 16.97 31.54
C PHE A 76 8.31 17.48 30.87
N THR A 77 9.40 16.70 30.91
CA THR A 77 10.74 17.13 30.51
C THR A 77 10.77 17.76 29.12
N PRO A 78 10.89 19.11 29.03
CA PRO A 78 10.81 19.81 27.76
C PRO A 78 11.97 19.41 26.85
N THR A 79 11.69 19.11 25.58
CA THR A 79 12.73 18.81 24.58
C THR A 79 13.08 20.03 23.74
N SER A 80 12.13 20.96 23.57
CA SER A 80 12.39 22.31 23.07
C SER A 80 12.36 23.32 24.21
N PRO A 81 13.30 24.28 24.24
CA PRO A 81 13.41 25.25 25.32
C PRO A 81 12.23 26.22 25.32
N TYR A 82 11.78 26.60 26.52
CA TYR A 82 10.86 27.70 26.68
C TYR A 82 11.56 29.02 26.35
N THR A 83 10.83 29.95 25.75
CA THR A 83 11.26 31.35 25.67
C THR A 83 10.98 32.09 26.99
N SER A 84 11.68 33.19 27.22
CA SER A 84 11.46 34.05 28.39
C SER A 84 10.01 34.53 28.50
N ASP A 85 9.39 34.84 27.35
CA ASP A 85 8.01 35.32 27.28
C ASP A 85 7.00 34.22 27.62
N GLU A 86 7.26 32.97 27.20
CA GLU A 86 6.43 31.81 27.54
C GLU A 86 6.54 31.48 29.04
N ALA A 87 7.76 31.44 29.57
CA ALA A 87 8.00 31.22 31.00
C ALA A 87 7.36 32.32 31.88
N ASP A 88 7.49 33.59 31.50
CA ASP A 88 6.85 34.70 32.21
C ASP A 88 5.31 34.69 32.08
N ARG A 89 4.77 34.14 30.98
CA ARG A 89 3.33 33.92 30.81
C ARG A 89 2.82 32.86 31.76
N ILE A 90 3.49 31.71 31.87
CA ILE A 90 3.16 30.66 32.85
C ILE A 90 3.25 31.20 34.27
N ARG A 91 4.33 31.90 34.61
CA ARG A 91 4.50 32.53 35.93
C ARG A 91 3.35 33.48 36.28
N ARG A 92 2.92 34.33 35.33
CA ARG A 92 1.79 35.26 35.53
C ARG A 92 0.46 34.52 35.67
N TRP A 93 0.25 33.46 34.91
CA TRP A 93 -0.94 32.61 35.01
C TRP A 93 -1.04 31.93 36.38
N VAL A 94 0.06 31.37 36.90
CA VAL A 94 0.08 30.84 38.27
C VAL A 94 -0.19 31.97 39.28
N LEU A 95 0.56 33.08 39.19
CA LEU A 95 0.52 34.14 40.19
C LEU A 95 -0.84 34.85 40.28
N GLY A 96 -1.46 35.17 39.14
CA GLY A 96 -2.70 35.96 39.08
C GLY A 96 -3.94 35.20 38.63
N GLY A 97 -3.77 34.09 37.90
CA GLY A 97 -4.87 33.27 37.37
C GLY A 97 -5.30 32.12 38.28
N GLY A 98 -4.60 31.90 39.40
CA GLY A 98 -4.91 30.81 40.34
C GLY A 98 -4.56 29.42 39.80
N GLY A 99 -3.69 29.35 38.79
CA GLY A 99 -3.27 28.09 38.18
C GLY A 99 -2.43 27.20 39.09
N THR A 100 -2.52 25.90 38.89
CA THR A 100 -1.62 24.91 39.50
C THR A 100 -0.67 24.36 38.44
N LEU A 101 0.63 24.60 38.58
CA LEU A 101 1.65 24.04 37.69
C LEU A 101 2.31 22.83 38.36
N VAL A 102 2.25 21.66 37.72
CA VAL A 102 3.09 20.52 38.04
C VAL A 102 4.23 20.49 37.02
N TYR A 103 5.41 20.86 37.47
CA TYR A 103 6.62 20.91 36.67
C TYR A 103 7.51 19.73 37.04
N ALA A 104 7.38 18.66 36.25
CA ALA A 104 8.07 17.40 36.42
C ALA A 104 9.18 17.29 35.38
N SER A 105 10.42 17.55 35.77
CA SER A 105 11.56 17.44 34.86
C SER A 105 12.85 17.12 35.59
N GLU A 106 13.66 16.22 35.02
CA GLU A 106 14.97 15.86 35.56
C GLU A 106 15.96 17.01 35.46
N GLN A 107 16.08 17.60 34.26
CA GLN A 107 17.07 18.64 33.97
C GLN A 107 16.48 20.04 34.09
N GLY A 108 15.16 20.17 33.97
CA GLY A 108 14.48 21.44 33.88
C GLY A 108 14.75 22.19 32.57
N ASP A 109 14.13 23.35 32.46
CA ASP A 109 14.29 24.35 31.43
C ASP A 109 14.83 25.64 32.06
N PRO A 110 15.89 26.27 31.51
CA PRO A 110 16.50 27.46 32.11
C PRO A 110 15.57 28.66 32.29
N GLU A 111 14.65 28.92 31.35
CA GLU A 111 13.74 30.06 31.45
C GLU A 111 12.61 29.80 32.42
N LEU A 112 12.09 28.57 32.46
CA LEU A 112 11.06 28.16 33.42
C LEU A 112 11.63 28.10 34.84
N ASP A 113 12.84 27.55 35.01
CA ASP A 113 13.57 27.54 36.28
C ASP A 113 13.81 28.96 36.78
N ARG A 114 14.25 29.88 35.91
CA ARG A 114 14.42 31.31 36.23
C ARG A 114 13.10 31.97 36.63
N ALA A 115 12.03 31.77 35.87
CA ALA A 115 10.75 32.41 36.14
C ALA A 115 10.12 31.95 37.47
N LEU A 116 10.29 30.67 37.81
CA LEU A 116 9.70 30.04 38.99
C LEU A 116 10.64 29.98 40.21
N ASN A 117 11.89 30.44 40.08
CA ASN A 117 12.96 30.29 41.08
C ASN A 117 13.19 28.82 41.48
N VAL A 118 13.33 27.95 40.48
CA VAL A 118 13.74 26.55 40.67
C VAL A 118 15.26 26.48 40.71
N THR A 119 15.78 25.89 41.77
CA THR A 119 17.20 25.65 41.98
C THR A 119 17.44 24.16 42.13
N ARG A 120 18.45 23.66 41.42
CA ARG A 120 18.83 22.24 41.37
C ARG A 120 20.28 22.11 41.81
N PHE A 121 20.61 21.04 42.52
CA PHE A 121 21.98 20.72 42.88
C PHE A 121 22.78 20.28 41.64
N GLY A 122 24.06 20.61 41.62
CA GLY A 122 24.97 20.09 40.60
C GLY A 122 25.34 18.64 40.90
N GLY A 123 24.73 17.70 40.18
CA GLY A 123 25.07 16.27 40.23
C GLY A 123 23.88 15.36 40.54
N TYR A 124 24.15 14.06 40.48
CA TYR A 124 23.16 13.02 40.72
C TYR A 124 23.22 12.52 42.17
N SER A 125 22.05 12.20 42.72
CA SER A 125 21.88 11.44 43.97
C SER A 125 21.20 10.09 43.67
N GLU A 126 21.35 9.14 44.59
CA GLU A 126 20.66 7.86 44.52
C GLU A 126 19.13 8.07 44.61
N GLY A 127 18.40 7.44 43.69
CA GLY A 127 16.95 7.52 43.59
C GLY A 127 16.24 6.26 44.12
N LEU A 128 15.42 5.63 43.28
CA LEU A 128 14.55 4.47 43.51
C LEU A 128 13.29 4.73 44.33
N ALA A 129 13.43 5.37 45.49
CA ALA A 129 12.31 5.64 46.38
C ALA A 129 12.47 6.98 47.09
N TYR A 130 11.38 7.73 47.16
CA TYR A 130 11.31 9.01 47.83
C TYR A 130 10.32 8.96 48.98
N ILE A 131 10.77 9.41 50.16
CA ILE A 131 9.97 9.47 51.37
C ILE A 131 9.18 10.77 51.35
N ALA A 132 7.86 10.66 51.48
CA ALA A 132 6.98 11.82 51.54
C ALA A 132 7.11 12.54 52.89
N THR A 133 7.05 13.86 52.85
CA THR A 133 6.81 14.67 54.06
C THR A 133 5.31 14.62 54.40
N PRO A 134 4.91 14.89 55.66
CA PRO A 134 3.51 14.79 56.10
C PRO A 134 2.62 15.95 55.59
N VAL A 135 2.89 16.43 54.37
CA VAL A 135 2.14 17.50 53.68
C VAL A 135 1.06 16.91 52.76
N LEU A 136 1.28 15.70 52.24
CA LEU A 136 0.33 14.96 51.41
C LEU A 136 -0.32 13.87 52.26
N ASP A 137 -1.63 13.92 52.45
CA ASP A 137 -2.35 12.95 53.27
C ASP A 137 -2.53 11.62 52.50
N GLY A 138 -1.98 10.55 53.07
CA GLY A 138 -2.04 9.21 52.49
C GLY A 138 -0.96 8.90 51.44
N VAL A 139 0.00 9.80 51.20
CA VAL A 139 1.22 9.50 50.42
C VAL A 139 2.37 9.39 51.42
N SER A 140 2.92 8.18 51.56
CA SER A 140 4.03 7.90 52.50
C SER A 140 5.36 7.77 51.77
N ARG A 141 5.34 7.18 50.57
CA ARG A 141 6.51 6.98 49.72
C ARG A 141 6.09 6.86 48.25
N VAL A 142 6.96 7.29 47.36
CA VAL A 142 6.81 7.11 45.92
C VAL A 142 8.05 6.45 45.33
N ALA A 143 7.88 5.69 44.25
CA ALA A 143 8.97 5.04 43.51
C ALA A 143 9.31 5.83 42.25
N GLY A 144 10.58 5.84 41.87
CA GLY A 144 11.10 6.70 40.80
C GLY A 144 12.33 6.14 40.08
N ALA A 145 13.05 7.01 39.39
CA ALA A 145 14.29 6.72 38.68
C ALA A 145 15.43 6.30 39.63
N ASP A 146 16.37 5.50 39.14
CA ASP A 146 17.55 5.04 39.90
C ASP A 146 18.47 6.19 40.34
N ALA A 147 18.44 7.31 39.62
CA ALA A 147 19.21 8.52 39.90
C ALA A 147 18.36 9.76 39.66
N VAL A 148 18.59 10.81 40.45
CA VAL A 148 17.84 12.07 40.38
C VAL A 148 18.78 13.25 40.58
N ILE A 149 18.50 14.39 39.92
CA ILE A 149 19.17 15.67 40.19
C ILE A 149 18.36 16.38 41.27
N PRO A 150 18.82 16.45 42.53
CA PRO A 150 17.97 16.94 43.60
C PRO A 150 17.71 18.46 43.50
N LEU A 151 16.61 18.89 44.10
CA LEU A 151 16.21 20.29 44.23
C LEU A 151 16.86 20.91 45.47
N ASP A 152 17.20 22.19 45.38
CA ASP A 152 17.72 23.01 46.49
C ASP A 152 16.69 24.06 46.90
N PRO A 153 15.62 23.68 47.63
CA PRO A 153 14.51 24.59 47.89
C PRO A 153 14.87 25.71 48.88
N SER A 154 14.34 26.90 48.63
CA SER A 154 14.33 28.02 49.58
C SER A 154 13.39 27.76 50.77
N PRO A 155 13.48 28.52 51.88
CA PRO A 155 12.58 28.36 53.03
C PRO A 155 11.08 28.58 52.74
N ALA A 156 10.75 29.22 51.62
CA ALA A 156 9.37 29.42 51.18
C ALA A 156 8.80 28.23 50.37
N GLN A 157 9.66 27.26 50.02
CA GLN A 157 9.31 26.06 49.26
C GLN A 157 9.21 24.87 50.22
N VAL A 158 8.04 24.25 50.26
CA VAL A 158 7.73 23.15 51.17
C VAL A 158 8.12 21.84 50.50
N ALA A 159 9.15 21.18 51.01
CA ALA A 159 9.58 19.87 50.49
C ALA A 159 8.44 18.84 50.59
N LEU A 160 8.14 18.16 49.48
CA LEU A 160 7.18 17.06 49.39
C LEU A 160 7.87 15.71 49.53
N PHE A 161 9.03 15.56 48.89
CA PHE A 161 9.72 14.28 48.80
C PHE A 161 11.21 14.44 49.08
N ARG A 162 11.78 13.40 49.70
CA ARG A 162 13.21 13.30 49.94
C ARG A 162 13.76 11.93 49.56
N THR A 163 14.99 11.88 49.04
CA THR A 163 15.74 10.63 48.94
C THR A 163 16.06 10.08 50.33
N THR A 164 16.49 8.83 50.40
CA THR A 164 17.01 8.21 51.64
C THR A 164 18.21 8.99 52.22
N GLY A 165 19.00 9.63 51.36
CA GLY A 165 20.09 10.55 51.73
C GLY A 165 19.64 11.93 52.20
N GLY A 166 18.34 12.22 52.22
CA GLY A 166 17.76 13.47 52.73
C GLY A 166 17.64 14.62 51.71
N TYR A 167 18.08 14.43 50.47
CA TYR A 167 17.98 15.43 49.41
C TYR A 167 16.53 15.59 48.94
N VAL A 168 16.11 16.82 48.62
CA VAL A 168 14.73 17.09 48.18
C VAL A 168 14.56 16.71 46.71
N THR A 169 13.52 15.95 46.38
CA THR A 169 13.20 15.55 45.00
C THR A 169 11.88 16.11 44.50
N GLY A 170 11.10 16.74 45.39
CA GLY A 170 9.96 17.52 45.00
C GLY A 170 9.59 18.54 46.06
N TYR A 171 9.02 19.67 45.66
CA TYR A 171 8.51 20.68 46.57
C TYR A 171 7.24 21.34 46.04
N LEU A 172 6.50 21.96 46.95
CA LEU A 172 5.35 22.79 46.68
C LEU A 172 5.65 24.24 47.07
N GLN A 173 5.24 25.17 46.22
CA GLN A 173 5.33 26.61 46.47
C GLN A 173 4.01 27.28 46.11
N ARG A 174 3.44 28.03 47.04
CA ARG A 174 2.31 28.92 46.73
C ARG A 174 2.85 30.25 46.23
N ILE A 175 2.38 30.69 45.06
CA ILE A 175 2.79 31.96 44.44
C ILE A 175 1.54 32.73 44.05
N GLY A 176 1.29 33.85 44.72
CA GLY A 176 0.07 34.64 44.51
C GLY A 176 -1.18 33.82 44.80
N LEU A 177 -2.06 33.69 43.80
CA LEU A 177 -3.30 32.92 43.88
C LEU A 177 -3.13 31.43 43.52
N GLY A 178 -2.01 31.05 42.91
CA GLY A 178 -1.76 29.70 42.40
C GLY A 178 -0.69 28.93 43.17
N THR A 179 -0.36 27.76 42.62
CA THR A 179 0.59 26.81 43.21
C THR A 179 1.54 26.27 42.14
N VAL A 180 2.81 26.13 42.49
CA VAL A 180 3.83 25.43 41.70
C VAL A 180 4.27 24.20 42.48
N ILE A 181 4.24 23.05 41.82
CA ILE A 181 4.71 21.78 42.34
C ILE A 181 5.83 21.34 41.43
N VAL A 182 7.06 21.29 41.95
CA VAL A 182 8.22 20.86 41.17
C VAL A 182 8.58 19.45 41.57
N LEU A 183 8.76 18.57 40.59
CA LEU A 183 9.21 17.19 40.75
C LEU A 183 10.50 17.03 39.93
N ALA A 184 11.58 16.64 40.61
CA ALA A 184 12.87 16.37 39.96
C ALA A 184 12.92 15.03 39.24
N ASP A 185 11.94 14.17 39.49
CA ASP A 185 11.79 12.89 38.81
C ASP A 185 10.36 12.77 38.26
N PRO A 186 10.17 12.85 36.93
CA PRO A 186 8.86 12.71 36.31
C PRO A 186 8.31 11.29 36.38
N LEU A 187 9.17 10.27 36.55
CA LEU A 187 8.74 8.88 36.55
C LEU A 187 7.73 8.60 37.66
N VAL A 188 7.74 9.36 38.76
CA VAL A 188 6.79 9.19 39.87
C VAL A 188 5.31 9.33 39.45
N ILE A 189 5.02 9.92 38.29
CA ILE A 189 3.68 10.06 37.71
C ILE A 189 3.57 9.47 36.28
N CYS A 190 4.53 8.64 35.86
CA CYS A 190 4.53 7.99 34.54
C CYS A 190 3.86 6.60 34.55
N ASN A 191 3.47 6.12 33.38
CA ASN A 191 2.68 4.91 33.14
C ASN A 191 3.11 3.68 33.96
N GLY A 192 4.39 3.32 33.85
CA GLY A 192 4.97 2.13 34.49
C GLY A 192 5.16 2.26 36.00
N TYR A 193 4.94 3.46 36.55
CA TYR A 193 5.20 3.77 37.95
C TYR A 193 3.93 4.07 38.75
N LEU A 194 2.79 4.35 38.10
CA LEU A 194 1.53 4.64 38.81
C LEU A 194 1.07 3.50 39.74
N GLU A 195 1.40 2.25 39.41
CA GLU A 195 1.10 1.08 40.25
C GLU A 195 2.14 0.81 41.36
N HIS A 196 3.23 1.57 41.38
CA HIS A 196 4.28 1.42 42.39
C HIS A 196 4.01 2.30 43.61
N ALA A 197 4.24 1.74 44.81
CA ALA A 197 4.12 2.47 46.07
C ALA A 197 2.81 3.28 46.17
N ASP A 198 2.90 4.57 46.50
CA ASP A 198 1.75 5.48 46.57
C ASP A 198 1.67 6.42 45.34
N ASN A 199 2.30 6.08 44.21
CA ASN A 199 2.42 6.96 43.03
C ASN A 199 1.05 7.32 42.41
N GLY A 200 0.17 6.35 42.22
CA GLY A 200 -1.20 6.63 41.74
C GLY A 200 -2.00 7.51 42.71
N ARG A 201 -1.75 7.39 44.02
CA ARG A 201 -2.34 8.27 45.04
C ARG A 201 -1.78 9.69 44.95
N LEU A 202 -0.48 9.84 44.72
CA LEU A 202 0.16 11.12 44.44
C LEU A 202 -0.50 11.80 43.25
N LEU A 203 -0.66 11.11 42.12
CA LEU A 203 -1.31 11.69 40.94
C LEU A 203 -2.73 12.19 41.27
N ALA A 204 -3.52 11.41 42.02
CA ALA A 204 -4.84 11.83 42.47
C ALA A 204 -4.81 13.10 43.36
N ASP A 205 -3.82 13.22 44.26
CA ASP A 205 -3.66 14.41 45.11
C ASP A 205 -3.20 15.64 44.32
N LEU A 206 -2.36 15.47 43.30
CA LEU A 206 -1.97 16.55 42.39
C LEU A 206 -3.19 17.08 41.63
N LEU A 207 -4.04 16.20 41.10
CA LEU A 207 -5.27 16.58 40.43
C LEU A 207 -6.25 17.29 41.37
N ALA A 208 -6.38 16.80 42.60
CA ALA A 208 -7.23 17.41 43.61
C ALA A 208 -6.75 18.82 44.03
N ALA A 209 -5.45 19.12 43.90
CA ALA A 209 -4.88 20.42 44.30
C ALA A 209 -5.44 21.61 43.49
N ALA A 210 -5.86 21.39 42.24
CA ALA A 210 -6.50 22.42 41.42
C ALA A 210 -8.01 22.56 41.69
N GLY A 211 -8.60 21.64 42.44
CA GLY A 211 -10.01 21.61 42.80
C GLY A 211 -10.85 20.65 41.96
N PRO A 212 -12.11 20.40 42.38
CA PRO A 212 -12.98 19.44 41.71
C PRO A 212 -13.25 19.87 40.26
N SER A 213 -13.03 18.96 39.31
CA SER A 213 -13.30 19.20 37.87
C SER A 213 -12.53 20.38 37.26
N ALA A 214 -11.40 20.79 37.86
CA ALA A 214 -10.49 21.73 37.23
C ALA A 214 -10.02 21.18 35.87
N HIS A 215 -9.92 22.06 34.87
CA HIS A 215 -9.33 21.71 33.58
C HIS A 215 -7.87 21.31 33.76
N VAL A 216 -7.42 20.25 33.09
CA VAL A 216 -6.06 19.72 33.15
C VAL A 216 -5.44 19.83 31.76
N ALA A 217 -4.35 20.59 31.66
CA ALA A 217 -3.61 20.76 30.43
C ALA A 217 -2.27 20.02 30.50
N PHE A 218 -1.90 19.30 29.45
CA PHE A 218 -0.57 18.69 29.31
C PHE A 218 0.22 19.44 28.23
N ASP A 219 1.42 19.90 28.57
CA ASP A 219 2.30 20.55 27.61
C ASP A 219 2.96 19.55 26.67
N GLU A 220 2.45 19.45 25.45
CA GLU A 220 3.06 18.66 24.38
C GLU A 220 3.71 19.55 23.30
N TYR A 221 3.48 20.86 23.36
CA TYR A 221 4.10 21.83 22.47
C TYR A 221 5.62 21.78 22.62
N HIS A 222 6.11 21.72 23.86
CA HIS A 222 7.54 21.65 24.13
C HIS A 222 8.16 20.25 23.99
N HIS A 223 7.39 19.22 23.63
CA HIS A 223 7.90 17.91 23.23
C HIS A 223 8.19 17.80 21.73
N GLY A 224 7.93 18.87 20.96
CA GLY A 224 8.34 18.94 19.57
C GLY A 224 7.39 18.25 18.58
N LEU A 225 6.12 18.04 18.95
CA LEU A 225 5.03 17.72 18.01
C LEU A 225 4.77 18.92 17.09
N THR A 226 5.72 19.16 16.22
CA THR A 226 5.61 20.06 15.09
C THR A 226 4.86 19.31 13.98
N PHE A 227 4.16 20.01 13.10
CA PHE A 227 3.37 19.44 11.99
C PHE A 227 4.14 18.42 11.10
N SER A 228 5.46 18.26 11.26
CA SER A 228 6.26 17.22 10.61
C SER A 228 5.94 15.78 11.04
N ASP A 229 5.40 15.56 12.24
CA ASP A 229 5.02 14.20 12.69
C ASP A 229 3.71 13.71 12.04
N PHE A 230 2.94 14.63 11.44
CA PHE A 230 1.82 14.33 10.56
C PHE A 230 2.23 14.16 9.09
N ALA A 231 3.52 14.20 8.78
CA ALA A 231 3.93 13.99 7.40
C ALA A 231 3.62 12.55 6.96
N PRO A 232 3.12 12.33 5.74
CA PRO A 232 2.72 11.01 5.25
C PRO A 232 3.88 10.02 5.10
N GLN A 233 5.09 10.35 5.56
CA GLN A 233 6.22 9.44 5.72
C GLN A 233 6.50 9.04 7.18
N ALA A 234 5.94 9.75 8.18
CA ALA A 234 6.16 9.47 9.60
C ALA A 234 5.54 8.13 10.04
N TRP A 235 4.47 7.68 9.38
CA TRP A 235 3.97 6.33 9.61
C TRP A 235 4.95 5.24 9.15
N LEU A 236 5.87 5.51 8.21
CA LEU A 236 6.87 4.52 7.75
C LEU A 236 7.94 4.23 8.80
N SER A 237 8.17 5.12 9.77
CA SER A 237 9.05 4.89 10.92
C SER A 237 8.35 4.14 12.07
N THR A 238 7.04 3.91 11.98
CA THR A 238 6.34 3.02 12.92
C THR A 238 6.58 1.55 12.55
N PRO A 239 6.65 0.62 13.52
CA PRO A 239 6.83 -0.81 13.24
C PRO A 239 5.77 -1.39 12.29
N TRP A 240 4.53 -0.92 12.40
CA TRP A 240 3.42 -1.34 11.54
C TRP A 240 3.50 -0.77 10.12
N GLY A 241 3.95 0.48 9.97
CA GLY A 241 4.16 1.07 8.64
C GLY A 241 5.30 0.42 7.88
N ALA A 242 6.40 0.09 8.57
CA ALA A 242 7.48 -0.72 7.99
C ALA A 242 6.98 -2.12 7.55
N ALA A 243 6.13 -2.77 8.35
CA ALA A 243 5.55 -4.07 8.00
C ALA A 243 4.65 -3.98 6.75
N LEU A 244 3.81 -2.94 6.65
CA LEU A 244 2.95 -2.72 5.49
C LEU A 244 3.76 -2.42 4.22
N LEU A 245 4.85 -1.66 4.34
CA LEU A 245 5.78 -1.40 3.23
C LEU A 245 6.42 -2.70 2.73
N TRP A 246 6.93 -3.55 3.63
CA TRP A 246 7.50 -4.84 3.26
C TRP A 246 6.48 -5.79 2.64
N LEU A 247 5.22 -5.77 3.12
CA LEU A 247 4.11 -6.50 2.49
C LEU A 247 3.89 -6.03 1.05
N LEU A 248 3.87 -4.71 0.81
CA LEU A 248 3.66 -4.14 -0.51
C LEU A 248 4.82 -4.49 -1.47
N ILE A 249 6.07 -4.43 -0.97
CA ILE A 249 7.26 -4.88 -1.70
C ILE A 249 7.14 -6.38 -2.05
N ALA A 250 6.73 -7.23 -1.10
CA ALA A 250 6.57 -8.66 -1.33
C ALA A 250 5.49 -8.96 -2.38
N VAL A 251 4.35 -8.25 -2.34
CA VAL A 251 3.28 -8.36 -3.35
C VAL A 251 3.78 -7.90 -4.72
N PHE A 252 4.52 -6.79 -4.79
CA PHE A 252 5.12 -6.29 -6.02
C PHE A 252 6.07 -7.31 -6.66
N PHE A 253 7.02 -7.86 -5.89
CA PHE A 253 7.91 -8.91 -6.39
C PHE A 253 7.15 -10.18 -6.76
N GLY A 254 6.12 -10.56 -5.99
CA GLY A 254 5.23 -11.67 -6.32
C GLY A 254 4.53 -11.49 -7.67
N LEU A 255 4.04 -10.29 -7.97
CA LEU A 255 3.44 -9.94 -9.26
C LEU A 255 4.46 -9.94 -10.40
N VAL A 256 5.65 -9.36 -10.19
CA VAL A 256 6.74 -9.34 -11.17
C VAL A 256 7.19 -10.76 -11.51
N LEU A 257 7.35 -11.62 -10.51
CA LEU A 257 7.72 -13.03 -10.69
C LEU A 257 6.59 -13.84 -11.33
N ARG A 258 5.33 -13.56 -10.99
CA ARG A 258 4.15 -14.17 -11.63
C ARG A 258 4.04 -13.81 -13.11
N GLY A 259 4.50 -12.61 -13.51
CA GLY A 259 4.51 -12.14 -14.89
C GLY A 259 5.63 -12.72 -15.76
N ARG A 260 6.66 -13.34 -15.17
CA ARG A 260 7.75 -13.96 -15.92
C ARG A 260 7.41 -15.41 -16.24
N ARG A 261 7.05 -15.66 -17.51
CA ARG A 261 6.82 -17.01 -18.03
C ARG A 261 8.07 -17.87 -17.82
N PHE A 262 8.03 -18.79 -16.86
CA PHE A 262 9.03 -19.84 -16.72
C PHE A 262 8.76 -20.93 -17.76
N GLY A 263 9.46 -20.87 -18.88
CA GLY A 263 9.54 -21.98 -19.84
C GLY A 263 9.84 -21.53 -21.27
N PRO A 264 10.65 -22.29 -22.01
CA PRO A 264 10.84 -22.05 -23.44
C PRO A 264 9.52 -22.26 -24.18
N LEU A 265 9.24 -21.39 -25.17
CA LEU A 265 8.08 -21.52 -26.03
C LEU A 265 8.23 -22.83 -26.82
N LEU A 266 7.28 -23.77 -26.66
CA LEU A 266 7.22 -24.93 -27.55
C LEU A 266 6.81 -24.45 -28.95
N GLU A 267 7.70 -24.61 -29.92
CA GLU A 267 7.38 -24.35 -31.33
C GLU A 267 6.33 -25.36 -31.80
N ARG A 268 5.29 -24.84 -32.46
CA ARG A 268 4.23 -25.66 -33.07
C ARG A 268 4.82 -26.39 -34.28
N PRO A 269 4.64 -27.73 -34.44
CA PRO A 269 5.17 -28.45 -35.58
C PRO A 269 4.68 -27.86 -36.89
N ALA A 270 5.58 -27.69 -37.87
CA ALA A 270 5.22 -27.18 -39.19
C ALA A 270 4.18 -28.09 -39.86
N GLU A 271 3.09 -27.50 -40.33
CA GLU A 271 2.00 -28.20 -40.99
C GLU A 271 2.49 -28.71 -42.36
N VAL A 272 2.50 -30.03 -42.55
CA VAL A 272 2.91 -30.68 -43.81
C VAL A 272 1.97 -30.23 -44.93
N ALA A 273 2.51 -29.86 -46.09
CA ALA A 273 1.75 -29.42 -47.26
C ALA A 273 0.70 -30.48 -47.64
N ARG A 274 -0.59 -30.14 -47.49
CA ARG A 274 -1.72 -30.97 -47.90
C ARG A 274 -1.68 -31.20 -49.40
N SER A 275 -1.94 -32.44 -49.82
CA SER A 275 -2.01 -32.83 -51.23
C SER A 275 -3.15 -32.09 -51.95
N ASP A 276 -2.88 -31.51 -53.13
CA ASP A 276 -3.83 -30.73 -53.94
C ASP A 276 -5.15 -31.48 -54.24
N ALA A 277 -5.14 -32.81 -54.17
CA ALA A 277 -6.32 -33.66 -54.35
C ALA A 277 -7.37 -33.44 -53.24
N GLU A 278 -6.97 -33.32 -51.97
CA GLU A 278 -7.91 -33.12 -50.86
C GLU A 278 -8.65 -31.78 -50.98
N TRP A 279 -7.95 -30.75 -51.46
CA TRP A 279 -8.56 -29.44 -51.69
C TRP A 279 -9.60 -29.49 -52.80
N SER A 280 -9.32 -30.18 -53.91
CA SER A 280 -10.28 -30.34 -55.02
C SER A 280 -11.54 -31.10 -54.59
N VAL A 281 -11.40 -32.12 -53.73
CA VAL A 281 -12.53 -32.88 -53.18
C VAL A 281 -13.35 -32.02 -52.23
N ALA A 282 -12.70 -31.25 -51.35
CA ALA A 282 -13.38 -30.37 -50.40
C ALA A 282 -14.18 -29.25 -51.12
N VAL A 283 -13.59 -28.61 -52.13
CA VAL A 283 -14.25 -27.58 -52.94
C VAL A 283 -15.42 -28.18 -53.74
N GLY A 284 -15.23 -29.39 -54.31
CA GLY A 284 -16.30 -30.10 -55.00
C GLY A 284 -17.49 -30.43 -54.10
N GLN A 285 -17.24 -30.88 -52.86
CA GLN A 285 -18.30 -31.11 -51.86
C GLN A 285 -19.00 -29.82 -51.44
N LEU A 286 -18.26 -28.73 -51.29
CA LEU A 286 -18.83 -27.41 -50.96
C LEU A 286 -19.79 -26.92 -52.05
N LEU A 287 -19.36 -26.96 -53.33
CA LEU A 287 -20.19 -26.55 -54.46
C LEU A 287 -21.43 -27.42 -54.64
N ARG A 288 -21.32 -28.72 -54.34
CA ARG A 288 -22.47 -29.64 -54.34
C ARG A 288 -23.46 -29.29 -53.23
N ARG A 289 -22.98 -29.04 -52.00
CA ARG A 289 -23.84 -28.72 -50.84
C ARG A 289 -24.55 -27.38 -51.00
N SER A 290 -23.92 -26.40 -51.64
CA SER A 290 -24.53 -25.09 -51.91
C SER A 290 -25.44 -25.09 -53.15
N SER A 291 -25.60 -26.22 -53.85
CA SER A 291 -26.36 -26.33 -55.10
C SER A 291 -25.95 -25.33 -56.18
N ALA A 292 -24.69 -24.86 -56.15
CA ALA A 292 -24.15 -23.81 -57.03
C ALA A 292 -23.76 -24.35 -58.43
N ARG A 293 -24.72 -25.01 -59.11
CA ARG A 293 -24.49 -25.72 -60.38
C ARG A 293 -24.11 -24.79 -61.53
N GLY A 294 -24.79 -23.65 -61.66
CA GLY A 294 -24.49 -22.65 -62.69
C GLY A 294 -23.11 -22.02 -62.51
N VAL A 295 -22.74 -21.71 -61.27
CA VAL A 295 -21.40 -21.19 -60.92
C VAL A 295 -20.32 -22.21 -61.25
N THR A 296 -20.56 -23.49 -60.95
CA THR A 296 -19.64 -24.59 -61.26
C THR A 296 -19.39 -24.69 -62.78
N LEU A 297 -20.45 -24.63 -63.60
CA LEU A 297 -20.30 -24.64 -65.07
C LEU A 297 -19.59 -23.40 -65.60
N GLY A 298 -19.85 -22.21 -65.04
CA GLY A 298 -19.14 -20.99 -65.42
C GLY A 298 -17.63 -21.09 -65.15
N LEU A 299 -17.26 -21.63 -63.98
CA LEU A 299 -15.86 -21.87 -63.63
C LEU A 299 -15.19 -22.89 -64.57
N LEU A 300 -15.88 -23.98 -64.90
CA LEU A 300 -15.39 -24.98 -65.85
C LEU A 300 -15.28 -24.44 -67.28
N ALA A 301 -16.22 -23.59 -67.72
CA ALA A 301 -16.18 -22.97 -69.04
C ALA A 301 -14.98 -22.02 -69.15
N ALA A 302 -14.78 -21.15 -68.16
CA ALA A 302 -13.61 -20.26 -68.10
C ALA A 302 -12.29 -21.04 -68.01
N ALA A 303 -12.27 -22.19 -67.31
CA ALA A 303 -11.10 -23.08 -67.29
C ALA A 303 -10.86 -23.74 -68.66
N THR A 304 -11.92 -24.08 -69.37
CA THR A 304 -11.86 -24.65 -70.72
C THR A 304 -11.36 -23.62 -71.73
N GLU A 305 -11.84 -22.37 -71.68
CA GLU A 305 -11.32 -21.28 -72.50
C GLU A 305 -9.81 -21.10 -72.28
N ARG A 306 -9.35 -21.11 -71.03
CA ARG A 306 -7.92 -21.05 -70.68
C ARG A 306 -7.12 -22.22 -71.27
N ALA A 307 -7.63 -23.44 -71.15
CA ALA A 307 -6.96 -24.63 -71.69
C ALA A 307 -6.90 -24.61 -73.23
N VAL A 308 -7.99 -24.19 -73.88
CA VAL A 308 -8.06 -24.04 -75.35
C VAL A 308 -7.12 -22.94 -75.82
N ALA A 309 -7.11 -21.77 -75.15
CA ALA A 309 -6.21 -20.66 -75.43
C ALA A 309 -4.74 -21.11 -75.34
N ALA A 310 -4.37 -21.79 -74.25
CA ALA A 310 -3.02 -22.33 -74.07
C ALA A 310 -2.63 -23.34 -75.17
N ARG A 311 -3.52 -24.27 -75.52
CA ARG A 311 -3.25 -25.29 -76.56
C ARG A 311 -3.14 -24.71 -77.96
N THR A 312 -3.97 -23.72 -78.27
CA THR A 312 -3.98 -23.03 -79.56
C THR A 312 -2.94 -21.91 -79.64
N GLY A 313 -2.30 -21.51 -78.54
CA GLY A 313 -1.42 -20.36 -78.48
C GLY A 313 -2.14 -19.03 -78.74
N LEU A 314 -3.44 -18.96 -78.48
CA LEU A 314 -4.24 -17.74 -78.62
C LEU A 314 -4.26 -16.94 -77.30
N PRO A 315 -4.20 -15.60 -77.35
CA PRO A 315 -4.37 -14.79 -76.15
C PRO A 315 -5.83 -14.85 -75.66
N LEU A 316 -6.04 -15.09 -74.36
CA LEU A 316 -7.37 -15.18 -73.76
C LEU A 316 -8.07 -13.80 -73.65
N HIS A 317 -7.28 -12.73 -73.55
CA HIS A 317 -7.78 -11.36 -73.42
C HIS A 317 -7.33 -10.49 -74.60
N PRO A 318 -8.21 -9.64 -75.14
CA PRO A 318 -9.65 -9.52 -74.85
C PRO A 318 -10.46 -10.74 -75.33
N ARG A 319 -11.53 -11.11 -74.60
CA ARG A 319 -12.33 -12.32 -74.84
C ARG A 319 -12.94 -12.37 -76.25
N GLU A 320 -13.36 -11.22 -76.78
CA GLU A 320 -13.89 -11.12 -78.16
C GLU A 320 -12.84 -11.49 -79.21
N ARG A 321 -11.58 -11.08 -79.00
CA ARG A 321 -10.48 -11.45 -79.90
C ARG A 321 -10.15 -12.93 -79.81
N PHE A 322 -10.23 -13.52 -78.63
CA PHE A 322 -10.09 -14.96 -78.45
C PHE A 322 -11.14 -15.72 -79.28
N TRP A 323 -12.41 -15.37 -79.17
CA TRP A 323 -13.49 -16.02 -79.93
C TRP A 323 -13.36 -15.83 -81.45
N ASN A 324 -13.06 -14.61 -81.91
CA ASN A 324 -12.85 -14.35 -83.33
C ASN A 324 -11.67 -15.15 -83.89
N ALA A 325 -10.55 -15.21 -83.15
CA ALA A 325 -9.40 -16.01 -83.56
C ALA A 325 -9.66 -17.52 -83.49
N LEU A 326 -10.44 -17.98 -82.51
CA LEU A 326 -10.80 -19.39 -82.36
C LEU A 326 -11.70 -19.86 -83.51
N TRP A 327 -12.68 -19.06 -83.93
CA TRP A 327 -13.53 -19.37 -85.09
C TRP A 327 -12.74 -19.50 -86.39
N VAL A 328 -11.67 -18.72 -86.56
CA VAL A 328 -10.81 -18.81 -87.75
C VAL A 328 -9.86 -20.01 -87.66
N ARG A 329 -9.26 -20.24 -86.50
CA ARG A 329 -8.17 -21.23 -86.33
C ARG A 329 -8.66 -22.65 -86.08
N ALA A 330 -9.78 -22.81 -85.38
CA ALA A 330 -10.36 -24.10 -85.00
C ALA A 330 -11.90 -24.00 -84.96
N PRO A 331 -12.57 -23.87 -86.12
CA PRO A 331 -14.02 -23.61 -86.19
C PRO A 331 -14.86 -24.70 -85.52
N GLU A 332 -14.45 -25.97 -85.59
CA GLU A 332 -15.16 -27.08 -84.93
C GLU A 332 -15.14 -26.93 -83.41
N VAL A 333 -13.98 -26.62 -82.83
CA VAL A 333 -13.82 -26.40 -81.38
C VAL A 333 -14.58 -25.16 -80.93
N ALA A 334 -14.58 -24.10 -81.74
CA ALA A 334 -15.34 -22.88 -81.49
C ALA A 334 -16.85 -23.17 -81.46
N ALA A 335 -17.36 -23.92 -82.44
CA ALA A 335 -18.77 -24.30 -82.51
C ALA A 335 -19.20 -25.15 -81.30
N GLU A 336 -18.40 -26.16 -80.93
CA GLU A 336 -18.69 -27.01 -79.78
C GLU A 336 -18.67 -26.23 -78.46
N LEU A 337 -17.66 -25.37 -78.24
CA LEU A 337 -17.56 -24.57 -77.02
C LEU A 337 -18.71 -23.56 -76.92
N ALA A 338 -19.05 -22.88 -78.02
CA ALA A 338 -20.16 -21.92 -78.07
C ALA A 338 -21.53 -22.59 -77.80
N GLN A 339 -21.72 -23.81 -78.32
CA GLN A 339 -22.93 -24.60 -78.05
C GLN A 339 -23.04 -24.98 -76.58
N VAL A 340 -21.92 -25.35 -75.95
CA VAL A 340 -21.93 -25.67 -74.51
C VAL A 340 -22.14 -24.41 -73.67
N GLU A 341 -21.50 -23.29 -73.99
CA GLU A 341 -21.70 -22.03 -73.26
C GLU A 341 -23.14 -21.51 -73.30
N SER A 342 -23.75 -21.51 -74.49
CA SER A 342 -25.15 -21.10 -74.66
C SER A 342 -26.15 -22.00 -73.91
N SER A 343 -25.76 -23.25 -73.63
CA SER A 343 -26.59 -24.22 -72.90
C SER A 343 -26.23 -24.37 -71.41
N ILE A 344 -25.32 -23.55 -70.86
CA ILE A 344 -24.92 -23.62 -69.43
C ILE A 344 -26.12 -23.44 -68.49
N HIS A 345 -26.96 -22.43 -68.72
CA HIS A 345 -28.10 -22.14 -67.85
C HIS A 345 -29.09 -23.30 -67.84
N ALA A 346 -29.47 -23.81 -69.02
CA ALA A 346 -30.35 -24.97 -69.15
C ALA A 346 -29.74 -26.23 -68.50
N SER A 347 -28.44 -26.48 -68.72
CA SER A 347 -27.73 -27.66 -68.20
C SER A 347 -27.57 -27.63 -66.67
N SER A 348 -27.57 -26.43 -66.06
CA SER A 348 -27.47 -26.27 -64.61
C SER A 348 -28.73 -26.68 -63.83
N SER A 349 -29.87 -26.88 -64.51
CA SER A 349 -31.15 -27.25 -63.91
C SER A 349 -31.16 -28.66 -63.30
N THR A 350 -30.34 -29.58 -63.82
CA THR A 350 -30.28 -30.98 -63.37
C THR A 350 -28.84 -31.45 -63.15
N GLU A 351 -28.62 -32.38 -62.22
CA GLU A 351 -27.28 -32.92 -61.94
C GLU A 351 -26.74 -33.73 -63.13
N ARG A 352 -27.61 -34.42 -63.87
CA ARG A 352 -27.24 -35.09 -65.12
C ARG A 352 -26.83 -34.09 -66.21
N GLY A 353 -27.55 -32.97 -66.33
CA GLY A 353 -27.21 -31.88 -67.23
C GLY A 353 -25.84 -31.26 -66.91
N LEU A 354 -25.60 -30.98 -65.63
CA LEU A 354 -24.32 -30.49 -65.11
C LEU A 354 -23.16 -31.44 -65.47
N LEU A 355 -23.31 -32.74 -65.18
CA LEU A 355 -22.28 -33.73 -65.45
C LEU A 355 -22.00 -33.88 -66.95
N ASN A 356 -23.03 -33.88 -67.79
CA ASN A 356 -22.88 -33.97 -69.24
C ASN A 356 -22.17 -32.74 -69.81
N ALA A 357 -22.56 -31.53 -69.37
CA ALA A 357 -21.89 -30.30 -69.78
C ALA A 357 -20.43 -30.25 -69.30
N ALA A 358 -20.16 -30.64 -68.06
CA ALA A 358 -18.80 -30.73 -67.51
C ALA A 358 -17.92 -31.73 -68.30
N ARG A 359 -18.45 -32.89 -68.68
CA ARG A 359 -17.73 -33.87 -69.52
C ARG A 359 -17.43 -33.32 -70.91
N ARG A 360 -18.37 -32.59 -71.53
CA ARG A 360 -18.15 -31.95 -72.83
C ARG A 360 -17.07 -30.86 -72.74
N LEU A 361 -17.15 -29.99 -71.74
CA LEU A 361 -16.12 -28.98 -71.47
C LEU A 361 -14.73 -29.62 -71.25
N HIS A 362 -14.67 -30.70 -70.46
CA HIS A 362 -13.44 -31.44 -70.24
C HIS A 362 -12.88 -32.06 -71.53
N ALA A 363 -13.72 -32.65 -72.37
CA ALA A 363 -13.30 -33.21 -73.66
C ALA A 363 -12.78 -32.14 -74.63
N ILE A 364 -13.36 -30.93 -74.61
CA ILE A 364 -12.88 -29.78 -75.38
C ILE A 364 -11.52 -29.30 -74.84
N ALA A 365 -11.38 -29.20 -73.52
CA ALA A 365 -10.13 -28.81 -72.85
C ALA A 365 -9.00 -29.83 -73.05
N HIS A 366 -9.33 -31.13 -73.04
CA HIS A 366 -8.40 -32.25 -73.11
C HIS A 366 -8.88 -33.30 -74.13
N PRO A 367 -8.72 -33.05 -75.44
CA PRO A 367 -9.12 -33.98 -76.47
C PRO A 367 -8.29 -35.25 -76.35
N ALA A 368 -8.94 -36.40 -76.47
CA ALA A 368 -8.24 -37.67 -76.54
C ALA A 368 -7.31 -37.68 -77.77
N PRO A 369 -6.11 -38.29 -77.68
CA PRO A 369 -5.23 -38.44 -78.82
C PRO A 369 -5.95 -39.23 -79.92
N LYS A 370 -5.97 -38.67 -81.15
CA LYS A 370 -6.59 -39.30 -82.32
C LYS A 370 -5.92 -40.66 -82.55
N ARG A 371 -6.63 -41.76 -82.34
CA ARG A 371 -6.15 -43.10 -82.73
C ARG A 371 -6.01 -43.11 -84.24
N LEU A 372 -4.79 -43.22 -84.75
CA LEU A 372 -4.53 -43.52 -86.16
C LEU A 372 -5.13 -44.92 -86.45
N PRO A 373 -5.97 -45.10 -87.48
CA PRO A 373 -6.42 -46.43 -87.89
C PRO A 373 -5.20 -47.23 -88.33
N GLY A 374 -5.06 -48.44 -87.76
CA GLY A 374 -3.85 -49.24 -87.85
C GLY A 374 -3.40 -49.57 -89.27
N SER A 375 -2.08 -49.60 -89.43
CA SER A 375 -1.41 -50.51 -90.34
C SER A 375 -1.87 -51.94 -90.05
N VAL A 376 -2.65 -52.52 -90.96
CA VAL A 376 -2.67 -53.97 -91.14
C VAL A 376 -1.28 -54.38 -91.66
N ARG A 377 -0.84 -55.56 -91.22
CA ARG A 377 0.43 -56.21 -91.60
C ARG A 377 0.91 -55.95 -93.02
#